data_AF-A0A800AF05-F1
#
_entry.id   AF-A0A800AF05-F1
#
_cell.length_a   1.000
_cell.length_b   1.000
_cell.length_c   1.000
_cell.angle_alpha   90.00
_cell.angle_beta   90.00
_cell.angle_gamma   90.00
#
_symmetry.space_group_name_H-M   'P 1'
#
loop_
_entity.id
_entity.type
_entity.pdbx_description
1 polymer ?
#
loop_
_entity_poly.entity_id
_entity_poly.type
_entity_poly.pdbx_seq_one_letter_code
_entity_poly.pdbx_strand_id
1 'polypeptide(L)'
;MADVYISFPDGSLKLPDISIFCQEPKEDDEAIKQVPDAVIEVISKGYEAKDLEIGPHFYLSQGVKVTRQVSPVEIVLECGCKCVV
;
A
#
# COMPACT_ATOMS: atom_id res chain seq x y z
N MET A 1 -13.50 0.67 11.45
CA MET A 1 -12.18 0.39 10.82
C MET A 1 -12.03 1.43 9.73
N ALA A 2 -10.90 2.13 9.69
CA ALA A 2 -10.68 3.18 8.70
C ALA A 2 -9.71 2.61 7.64
N ASP A 3 -10.26 2.25 6.49
CA ASP A 3 -9.47 1.92 5.31
C ASP A 3 -8.94 3.21 4.70
N VAL A 4 -7.64 3.25 4.36
CA VAL A 4 -7.00 4.44 3.81
C VAL A 4 -6.94 4.35 2.29
N TYR A 5 -7.91 4.99 1.62
CA TYR A 5 -7.94 5.05 0.16
C TYR A 5 -6.98 6.09 -0.39
N ILE A 6 -6.37 5.76 -1.52
CA ILE A 6 -5.51 6.65 -2.32
C ILE A 6 -6.20 6.97 -3.64
N SER A 7 -6.40 8.26 -3.91
CA SER A 7 -6.87 8.77 -5.20
C SER A 7 -5.67 9.16 -6.06
N PHE A 8 -5.43 8.41 -7.13
CA PHE A 8 -4.32 8.65 -8.05
C PHE A 8 -4.66 9.71 -9.11
N PRO A 9 -3.65 10.36 -9.72
CA PRO A 9 -3.85 11.42 -10.72
C PRO A 9 -4.64 11.00 -11.96
N ASP A 10 -4.64 9.71 -12.30
CA ASP A 10 -5.40 9.14 -13.41
C ASP A 10 -6.89 8.91 -13.08
N GLY A 11 -7.33 9.30 -11.88
CA GLY A 11 -8.69 9.14 -11.40
C GLY A 11 -8.98 7.76 -10.80
N SER A 12 -8.00 6.85 -10.76
CA SER A 12 -8.18 5.57 -10.10
C SER A 12 -8.15 5.72 -8.57
N LEU A 13 -8.93 4.87 -7.91
CA LEU A 13 -8.99 4.77 -6.46
C LEU A 13 -8.44 3.41 -6.05
N LYS A 14 -7.44 3.39 -5.17
CA LYS A 14 -6.79 2.17 -4.69
C LYS A 14 -6.75 2.12 -3.18
N LEU A 15 -6.64 0.90 -2.65
CA LEU A 15 -6.45 0.60 -1.24
C LEU A 15 -5.23 -0.34 -1.15
N PRO A 16 -4.00 0.20 -1.17
CA PRO A 16 -2.81 -0.62 -0.96
C PRO A 16 -2.79 -1.19 0.46
N ASP A 17 -2.22 -2.39 0.65
CA ASP A 17 -2.17 -3.00 1.99
C ASP A 17 -1.37 -2.13 2.97
N ILE A 18 -0.25 -1.58 2.52
CA ILE A 18 0.55 -0.60 3.28
C ILE A 18 1.07 0.48 2.34
N SER A 19 0.72 1.74 2.62
CA SER A 19 1.26 2.92 1.93
C SER A 19 2.30 3.63 2.79
N ILE A 20 3.41 4.04 2.19
CA ILE A 20 4.51 4.73 2.85
C ILE A 20 4.68 6.11 2.21
N PHE A 21 4.70 7.14 3.04
CA PHE A 21 4.91 8.53 2.65
C PHE A 21 6.13 9.10 3.37
N CYS A 22 7.03 9.77 2.64
CA CYS A 22 8.15 10.50 3.21
C CYS A 22 7.73 11.86 3.78
N GLN A 23 6.61 12.38 3.30
CA GLN A 23 5.95 13.58 3.84
C GLN A 23 4.60 13.19 4.38
N GLU A 24 4.28 13.66 5.59
CA GLU A 24 3.00 13.39 6.25
C GLU A 24 1.83 13.76 5.33
N PRO A 25 0.98 12.79 4.95
CA PRO A 25 -0.15 13.08 4.08
C PRO A 25 -1.20 13.87 4.86
N LYS A 26 -1.96 14.70 4.14
CA LYS A 26 -3.11 15.38 4.75
C LYS A 26 -4.18 14.35 5.11
N GLU A 27 -4.49 14.26 6.40
CA GLU A 27 -5.59 13.43 6.91
C GLU A 27 -6.88 14.26 6.96
N ASP A 28 -7.80 13.98 6.04
CA ASP A 28 -9.17 14.50 6.04
C ASP A 28 -10.14 13.29 5.93
N ASP A 29 -11.46 13.51 6.02
CA ASP A 29 -12.48 12.48 5.81
C ASP A 29 -12.65 12.05 4.31
N GLU A 30 -11.63 12.31 3.48
CA GLU A 30 -11.58 11.97 2.05
C GLU A 30 -10.41 11.00 1.75
N ALA A 31 -10.41 10.40 0.55
CA ALA A 31 -9.24 9.65 0.07
C ALA A 31 -8.00 10.55 -0.03
N ILE A 32 -6.85 10.01 0.37
CA ILE A 32 -5.56 10.68 0.28
C ILE A 32 -5.24 10.90 -1.21
N LYS A 33 -5.02 12.17 -1.59
CA LYS A 33 -4.68 12.56 -2.97
C LYS A 33 -3.16 12.59 -3.21
N GLN A 34 -2.37 12.56 -2.14
CA GLN A 34 -0.92 12.41 -2.24
C GLN A 34 -0.59 11.00 -2.72
N VAL A 35 0.27 10.89 -3.74
CA VAL A 35 0.78 9.59 -4.21
C VAL A 35 1.83 9.08 -3.20
N PRO A 36 1.74 7.82 -2.74
CA PRO A 36 2.73 7.24 -1.85
C PRO A 36 4.14 7.19 -2.47
N ASP A 37 5.17 7.36 -1.66
CA ASP A 37 6.56 7.17 -2.10
C ASP A 37 6.88 5.69 -2.33
N ALA A 38 6.26 4.82 -1.53
CA ALA A 38 6.32 3.37 -1.68
C ALA A 38 5.04 2.69 -1.21
N VAL A 39 4.80 1.49 -1.72
CA VAL A 39 3.77 0.57 -1.23
C VAL A 39 4.37 -0.80 -0.94
N ILE A 40 3.81 -1.48 0.05
CA ILE A 40 4.04 -2.90 0.31
C ILE A 40 2.72 -3.63 0.02
N GLU A 41 2.77 -4.57 -0.93
CA GLU A 41 1.65 -5.47 -1.22
C GLU A 41 1.90 -6.83 -0.56
N VAL A 42 0.89 -7.36 0.11
CA VAL A 42 0.93 -8.66 0.77
C VAL A 42 0.29 -9.69 -0.17
N ILE A 43 1.14 -10.54 -0.72
CA ILE A 43 0.74 -11.66 -1.56
C ILE A 43 -0.05 -12.64 -0.70
N SER A 44 -1.31 -12.82 -1.08
CA SER A 44 -2.24 -13.71 -0.40
C SER A 44 -2.73 -14.81 -1.36
N LYS A 45 -3.00 -15.99 -0.79
CA LYS A 45 -3.44 -17.15 -1.57
C LYS A 45 -4.81 -16.85 -2.22
N GLY A 46 -4.90 -17.03 -3.54
CA GLY A 46 -6.11 -16.76 -4.33
C GLY A 46 -6.21 -15.34 -4.90
N TYR A 47 -5.23 -14.46 -4.62
CA TYR A 47 -5.16 -13.10 -5.16
C TYR A 47 -3.87 -12.82 -5.94
N GLU A 48 -3.15 -13.88 -6.34
CA GLU A 48 -1.81 -13.79 -6.92
C GLU A 48 -1.75 -12.88 -8.16
N ALA A 49 -2.76 -12.93 -9.03
CA ALA A 49 -2.81 -12.06 -10.21
C ALA A 49 -2.90 -10.57 -9.84
N LYS A 50 -3.68 -10.24 -8.80
CA LYS A 50 -3.78 -8.87 -8.28
C LYS A 50 -2.45 -8.44 -7.67
N ASP A 51 -1.87 -9.28 -6.82
CA ASP A 51 -0.77 -8.90 -5.93
C ASP A 51 0.62 -9.00 -6.62
N LEU A 52 0.77 -9.87 -7.63
CA LEU A 52 2.02 -10.05 -8.38
C LEU A 52 2.09 -9.19 -9.64
N GLU A 53 0.97 -9.01 -10.34
CA GLU A 53 0.99 -8.43 -11.68
C GLU A 53 0.23 -7.10 -11.75
N ILE A 54 -1.07 -7.10 -11.44
CA ILE A 54 -1.95 -5.95 -11.72
C ILE A 54 -1.61 -4.75 -10.83
N GLY A 55 -1.61 -4.94 -9.51
CA GLY A 55 -1.33 -3.88 -8.53
C GLY A 55 0.08 -3.30 -8.71
N PRO A 56 1.14 -4.13 -8.67
CA PRO A 56 2.51 -3.66 -8.81
C PRO A 56 2.76 -2.89 -10.11
N HIS A 57 2.27 -3.37 -11.26
CA HIS A 57 2.44 -2.65 -12.53
C HIS A 57 1.72 -1.31 -12.51
N PHE A 58 0.53 -1.26 -11.92
CA PHE A 58 -0.19 -0.01 -11.73
C PHE A 58 0.64 0.98 -10.90
N TYR A 59 1.12 0.60 -9.70
CA TYR A 59 1.87 1.52 -8.83
C TYR A 59 3.19 1.98 -9.46
N LEU A 60 3.92 1.09 -10.13
CA LEU A 60 5.14 1.44 -10.86
C LEU A 60 4.84 2.47 -11.97
N SER A 61 3.69 2.35 -12.66
CA SER A 61 3.28 3.33 -13.67
C SER A 61 2.95 4.71 -13.11
N GLN A 62 2.64 4.81 -11.82
CA GLN A 62 2.40 6.06 -11.09
C GLN A 62 3.67 6.62 -10.43
N GLY A 63 4.84 5.99 -10.66
CA GLY A 63 6.11 6.40 -10.07
C GLY A 63 6.35 5.93 -8.63
N VAL A 64 5.48 5.04 -8.12
CA VAL A 64 5.56 4.52 -6.75
C VAL A 64 6.54 3.33 -6.69
N LYS A 65 7.38 3.27 -5.65
CA LYS A 65 8.23 2.09 -5.41
C LYS A 65 7.40 0.95 -4.84
N VAL A 66 7.61 -0.27 -5.32
CA VAL A 66 6.83 -1.44 -4.89
C VAL A 66 7.73 -2.49 -4.25
N THR A 67 7.37 -2.93 -3.05
CA THR A 67 7.88 -4.16 -2.43
C THR A 67 6.73 -5.12 -2.21
N ARG A 68 7.01 -6.42 -2.28
CA ARG A 68 6.02 -7.47 -2.05
C ARG A 68 6.45 -8.35 -0.88
N GLN A 69 5.50 -8.75 -0.07
CA GLN A 69 5.71 -9.70 1.04
C GLN A 69 4.69 -10.83 0.93
N VAL A 70 5.00 -12.02 1.45
CA VAL A 70 4.07 -13.18 1.39
C VAL A 70 3.42 -13.34 2.76
N SER A 71 2.08 -13.46 2.79
CA SER A 71 1.33 -13.65 4.03
C SER A 71 1.64 -15.01 4.69
N PRO A 72 1.77 -15.06 6.04
CA PRO A 72 1.69 -13.94 6.98
C PRO A 72 3.00 -13.12 7.02
N VAL A 73 2.87 -11.80 7.14
CA VAL A 73 4.00 -10.87 7.23
C VAL A 73 4.20 -10.43 8.68
N GLU A 74 5.39 -10.66 9.23
CA GLU A 74 5.76 -10.16 10.56
C GLU A 74 6.59 -8.87 10.43
N ILE A 75 6.07 -7.76 10.97
CA ILE A 75 6.76 -6.47 11.04
C ILE A 75 7.14 -6.22 12.51
N VAL A 76 8.44 -6.29 12.80
CA VAL A 76 8.97 -6.01 14.14
C VAL A 76 9.23 -4.51 14.27
N LEU A 77 8.59 -3.88 15.26
CA LEU A 77 8.74 -2.46 15.57
C LEU A 77 9.91 -2.25 16.54
N GLU A 78 10.49 -1.04 16.54
CA GLU A 78 11.62 -0.71 17.44
C GLU A 78 11.28 -0.85 18.93
N CYS A 79 10.00 -0.70 19.30
CA CYS A 79 9.52 -0.93 20.66
C CYS A 79 9.45 -2.43 21.06
N GLY A 80 9.78 -3.34 20.15
CA GLY A 80 9.72 -4.79 20.34
C GLY A 80 8.36 -5.42 20.04
N CYS A 81 7.34 -4.61 19.73
CA CYS A 81 6.05 -5.10 19.27
C CYS A 81 6.14 -5.75 17.89
N LYS A 82 5.23 -6.69 17.61
CA LYS A 82 5.08 -7.34 16.31
C LYS A 82 3.73 -7.00 15.72
N CYS A 83 3.71 -6.47 14.51
CA CYS A 83 2.51 -6.38 13.70
C CYS A 83 2.49 -7.59 12.76
N VAL A 84 1.37 -8.33 12.72
CA VAL A 84 1.19 -9.47 11.83
C VAL A 84 0.08 -9.11 10.85
N VAL A 85 0.40 -9.14 9.56
CA VAL A 85 -0.51 -8.85 8.44
C VAL A 85 -0.76 -10.12 7.64
#